data_AF-A0A2V8HAT5-F1
#
_entry.id   AF-A0A2V8HAT5-F1
#
_cell.length_a   1.000
_cell.length_b   1.000
_cell.length_c   1.000
_cell.angle_alpha   90.00
_cell.angle_beta   90.00
_cell.angle_gamma   90.00
#
_symmetry.space_group_name_H-M   'P 1'
#
loop_
_entity.id
_entity.type
_entity.pdbx_description
1 polymer ?
#
loop_
_entity_poly.entity_id
_entity_poly.type
_entity_poly.pdbx_seq_one_letter_code
_entity_poly.pdbx_strand_id
1 'polypeptide(L)' 'MIEPFTGDQRFLMGWDPVWRGKSREYEQICRIKVDPHSPPSVRGVAPVKNQNAFFDAFDIKDGDKMFLAPAKRVTVW' A
#
# COMPACT_ATOMS: atom_id res chain seq x y z
N MET A 1 18.73 3.70 -6.30
CA MET A 1 17.95 3.41 -5.08
C MET A 1 18.71 2.41 -4.21
N ILE A 2 19.92 2.73 -3.74
CA ILE A 2 20.71 1.80 -2.92
C ILE A 2 20.97 2.42 -1.55
N GLU A 3 21.42 3.68 -1.53
CA GLU A 3 21.41 4.53 -0.34
C GLU A 3 20.46 5.70 -0.59
N PRO A 4 19.76 6.24 0.44
CA PRO A 4 19.87 6.01 1.88
C PRO A 4 18.89 4.97 2.47
N PHE A 5 18.37 4.03 1.66
CA PHE A 5 17.31 3.11 2.10
C PHE A 5 17.83 1.72 2.49
N THR A 6 17.27 1.12 3.55
CA THR A 6 17.56 -0.26 3.95
C THR A 6 17.01 -1.28 2.94
N GLY A 7 17.41 -2.55 3.07
CA GLY A 7 16.89 -3.64 2.23
C GLY A 7 15.36 -3.75 2.28
N ASP A 8 14.79 -3.76 3.50
CA ASP A 8 13.36 -3.86 3.72
C ASP A 8 12.60 -2.65 3.17
N GLN A 9 13.14 -1.44 3.38
CA GLN A 9 12.59 -0.22 2.80
C GLN A 9 12.56 -0.30 1.26
N ARG A 10 13.62 -0.80 0.62
CA ARG A 10 13.65 -0.96 -0.84
C ARG A 10 12.67 -2.01 -1.34
N PHE A 11 12.52 -3.14 -0.64
CA PHE A 11 11.53 -4.16 -0.96
C PHE A 11 10.12 -3.57 -0.94
N LEU A 12 9.78 -2.86 0.14
CA LEU A 12 8.47 -2.23 0.31
C LEU A 12 8.25 -1.07 -0.65
N MET A 13 9.27 -0.26 -0.94
CA MET A 13 9.21 0.80 -1.97
C MET A 13 9.11 0.23 -3.39
N GLY A 14 9.55 -0.99 -3.63
CA GLY A 14 9.40 -1.68 -4.91
C GLY A 14 7.94 -2.04 -5.22
N TRP A 15 7.08 -2.16 -4.21
CA TRP A 15 5.67 -2.47 -4.37
C TRP A 15 4.85 -1.34 -5.01
N ASP A 16 5.01 -0.11 -4.53
CA ASP A 16 4.16 1.02 -4.92
C ASP A 16 4.23 1.37 -6.43
N PRO A 17 5.43 1.43 -7.07
CA PRO A 17 5.53 1.75 -8.49
C PRO A 17 4.79 0.78 -9.42
N VAL A 18 4.60 -0.47 -9.02
CA VAL A 18 3.83 -1.48 -9.79
C VAL A 18 2.37 -1.05 -9.94
N TRP A 19 1.85 -0.29 -8.97
CA TRP A 19 0.46 0.20 -8.95
C TRP A 19 0.33 1.64 -9.43
N ARG A 20 1.40 2.26 -9.95
CA ARG A 20 1.35 3.62 -10.47
C ARG A 20 0.47 3.65 -11.73
N GLY A 21 -0.74 4.18 -11.58
CA GLY A 21 -1.69 4.30 -12.68
C GLY A 21 -2.78 5.32 -12.39
N LYS A 22 -3.33 5.90 -13.45
CA LYS A 22 -4.46 6.83 -13.38
C LYS A 22 -5.43 6.53 -14.51
N SER A 23 -6.70 6.48 -14.18
CA SER A 23 -7.79 6.29 -15.15
C SER A 23 -8.52 7.62 -15.37
N ARG A 24 -9.15 7.77 -16.55
CA ARG A 24 -10.17 8.81 -16.75
C ARG A 24 -11.35 8.51 -15.84
N GLU A 25 -12.08 9.55 -15.43
CA GLU A 25 -13.18 9.42 -14.46
C GLU A 25 -14.24 8.40 -14.90
N TYR A 26 -14.73 8.48 -16.13
CA TYR A 26 -15.73 7.53 -16.65
C TYR A 26 -15.23 6.08 -16.62
N GLU A 27 -13.98 5.86 -17.01
CA GLU A 27 -13.35 4.53 -16.96
C GLU A 27 -13.22 4.04 -15.52
N GLN A 28 -12.86 4.91 -14.57
CA GLN A 28 -12.78 4.57 -13.17
C GLN A 28 -14.16 4.15 -12.61
N ILE A 29 -15.22 4.86 -12.99
CA ILE A 29 -16.60 4.51 -12.62
C ILE A 29 -17.00 3.15 -13.21
N CYS A 30 -16.65 2.88 -14.46
CA CYS A 30 -16.89 1.58 -15.08
C CYS A 30 -16.15 0.47 -14.33
N ARG A 31 -14.84 0.62 -14.09
CA ARG A 31 -14.02 -0.40 -13.42
C ARG A 31 -14.50 -0.72 -12.02
N ILE A 32 -14.91 0.28 -11.23
CA ILE A 32 -15.46 0.03 -9.89
C ILE A 32 -16.68 -0.92 -9.92
N LYS A 33 -17.42 -0.97 -11.04
CA LYS A 33 -18.61 -1.83 -11.19
C LYS A 33 -18.30 -3.22 -11.73
N VAL A 34 -17.26 -3.37 -12.53
CA VAL A 34 -17.04 -4.60 -13.34
C VAL A 34 -15.71 -5.28 -13.12
N ASP A 35 -14.70 -4.57 -12.62
CA ASP A 35 -13.37 -5.12 -12.34
C ASP A 35 -13.36 -5.67 -10.91
N PRO A 36 -13.10 -6.98 -10.69
CA PRO A 36 -13.03 -7.53 -9.34
C PRO A 36 -11.81 -7.03 -8.56
N HIS A 37 -10.84 -6.40 -9.23
CA HIS A 37 -9.66 -5.85 -8.57
C HIS A 37 -9.94 -4.47 -7.99
N SER A 38 -9.45 -4.22 -6.77
CA SER A 38 -9.46 -2.87 -6.20
C SER A 38 -8.67 -1.89 -7.09
N PRO A 39 -9.03 -0.59 -7.09
CA PRO A 39 -8.29 0.42 -7.84
C PRO A 39 -6.78 0.44 -7.48
N PRO A 40 -5.89 0.82 -8.42
CA PRO A 40 -4.44 0.82 -8.16
C PRO A 40 -4.03 1.65 -6.94
N SER A 41 -4.69 2.80 -6.70
CA SER A 41 -4.47 3.64 -5.52
C SER A 41 -4.79 2.94 -4.19
N VAL A 42 -5.70 1.96 -4.20
CA VAL A 42 -6.02 1.13 -3.02
C VAL A 42 -5.02 -0.03 -2.92
N ARG A 43 -4.68 -0.68 -4.04
CA ARG A 43 -3.73 -1.82 -4.08
C ARG A 43 -2.31 -1.44 -3.66
N GLY A 44 -1.86 -0.22 -3.97
CA GLY A 44 -0.55 0.28 -3.54
C GLY A 44 -0.44 0.44 -2.03
N VAL A 45 -1.54 0.75 -1.34
CA VAL A 45 -1.52 1.21 0.06
C VAL A 45 -2.14 0.22 1.05
N ALA A 46 -3.31 -0.35 0.73
CA ALA A 46 -4.06 -1.14 1.71
C ALA A 46 -3.31 -2.40 2.17
N PRO A 47 -2.63 -3.17 1.29
CA PRO A 47 -1.89 -4.36 1.72
C PRO A 47 -0.74 -4.04 2.67
N VAL A 48 0.07 -3.02 2.38
CA VAL A 48 1.25 -2.67 3.18
C VAL A 48 0.87 -2.18 4.58
N LYS A 49 -0.29 -1.54 4.76
CA LYS A 49 -0.82 -1.14 6.08
C LYS A 49 -1.16 -2.31 7.00
N ASN A 50 -1.24 -3.53 6.47
CA ASN A 50 -1.48 -4.75 7.26
C ASN A 50 -0.18 -5.51 7.58
N GLN A 51 0.96 -5.09 7.04
CA GLN A 51 2.24 -5.78 7.23
C GLN A 51 3.03 -5.12 8.36
N ASN A 52 3.36 -5.86 9.41
CA ASN A 52 4.17 -5.34 10.53
C ASN A 52 5.53 -4.81 10.06
N ALA A 53 6.16 -5.50 9.09
CA ALA A 53 7.42 -5.07 8.49
C ALA A 53 7.38 -3.65 7.90
N PHE A 54 6.21 -3.17 7.46
CA PHE A 54 6.07 -1.79 6.97
C PHE A 54 6.15 -0.76 8.10
N PHE A 55 5.62 -1.08 9.28
CA PHE A 55 5.74 -0.21 10.45
C PHE A 55 7.18 -0.17 10.95
N ASP A 56 7.85 -1.33 11.01
CA ASP A 56 9.22 -1.44 11.49
C ASP A 56 10.21 -0.76 10.53
N ALA A 57 10.06 -0.98 9.22
CA ALA A 57 10.98 -0.44 8.21
C ALA A 57 10.93 1.09 8.09
N PHE A 58 9.79 1.71 8.41
CA PHE A 58 9.60 3.16 8.26
C PHE A 58 9.34 3.88 9.59
N ASP A 59 9.51 3.20 10.74
CA ASP A 59 9.29 3.73 12.09
C ASP A 59 7.91 4.42 12.26
N ILE A 60 6.85 3.78 11.73
CA ILE A 60 5.49 4.34 11.72
C ILE A 60 4.85 4.22 13.10
N LYS A 61 4.41 5.35 13.63
CA LYS A 61 3.86 5.50 14.99
C LYS A 61 2.40 5.91 14.97
N ASP A 62 1.77 5.85 16.14
CA ASP A 62 0.42 6.37 16.30
C ASP A 62 0.39 7.87 15.95
N GLY A 63 -0.67 8.30 15.27
CA GLY A 63 -0.79 9.63 14.68
C GLY A 63 -0.26 9.78 13.25
N ASP A 64 0.58 8.86 12.75
CA ASP A 64 1.04 8.91 11.36
C ASP A 64 -0.10 8.58 10.38
N LYS A 65 -0.09 9.22 9.22
CA LYS A 65 -1.15 9.04 8.18
C LYS A 65 -1.31 7.57 7.74
N MET A 66 -0.20 6.83 7.75
CA MET A 66 -0.16 5.43 7.34
C MET A 66 -0.35 4.46 8.50
N PHE A 67 -0.55 4.96 9.72
CA PHE A 67 -0.80 4.11 10.88
C PHE A 67 -2.11 3.32 10.73
N LEU A 68 -2.08 2.09 11.23
CA LEU A 68 -3.23 1.23 11.45
C LEU A 68 -2.99 0.47 12.75
N ALA A 69 -3.91 0.61 13.71
CA ALA A 69 -3.80 -0.07 15.00
C ALA A 69 -3.65 -1.59 14.80
N PRO A 70 -2.79 -2.28 15.57
CA PRO A 70 -2.55 -3.73 15.41
C PRO A 70 -3.83 -4.57 15.36
N ALA A 71 -4.81 -4.26 16.23
CA ALA A 71 -6.10 -4.96 16.28
C ALA A 71 -6.99 -4.77 15.04
N LYS A 72 -6.67 -3.80 14.17
CA LYS A 72 -7.38 -3.55 12.90
C LYS A 72 -6.60 -4.07 11.68
N ARG A 73 -5.40 -4.62 11.87
CA ARG A 73 -4.62 -5.23 10.79
C ARG A 73 -5.17 -6.63 10.51
N VAL A 74 -5.27 -6.96 9.23
CA VAL A 74 -5.81 -8.24 8.76
C VAL A 74 -4.67 -9.11 8.24
N THR A 75 -4.58 -10.33 8.77
CA THR A 75 -3.69 -11.39 8.30
C THR A 75 -4.52 -12.62 8.00
N VAL A 76 -4.23 -13.30 6.88
CA VAL A 76 -5.02 -14.45 6.40
C VAL A 76 -4.21 -15.75 6.43
N TRP A 77 -2.96 -15.69 6.01
CA TRP A 77 -2.06 -16.84 5.88
C TRP A 77 -1.02 -16.86 6.98
#